data_AF-A0A6B2GAV4-F1
#
_entry.id   AF-A0A6B2GAV4-F1
#
_cell.length_a   1.000
_cell.length_b   1.000
_cell.length_c   1.000
_cell.angle_alpha   90.00
_cell.angle_beta   90.00
_cell.angle_gamma   90.00
#
_symmetry.space_group_name_H-M   'P 1'
#
loop_
_entity.id
_entity.type
_entity.pdbx_description
1 polymer ?
#
loop_
_entity_poly.entity_id
_entity_poly.type
_entity_poly.pdbx_seq_one_letter_code
_entity_poly.pdbx_strand_id
1 'polypeptide(L)'
;IEQIKINSQISIILIDSQWYLENWDKNPKINDDCSVKTREDFFLELEDLIKKNEGKTTLIAIHHPMFSNGPHGGQFSVKQQLKPLPILGSLVSLIRKTGGISPQDLQNKRYLELRKRLVTLAQSNNKVILVSGHEHNLQFLKTNNVPQIISGSGSKISPVRQNANAFGLAANGFAKLVVYKDGHSDVLFYNLQNNAAHLVYKTEVLKATTKPSLNQYPTNSNKTSLASIYSQEETTKKALYKKLWGERYRDYYSADIEAETANLDTLFGGLKPVKAGGGHQSLSLRLVDKKGREFVMRSLRKSATQYLQAVAFKDQNIEGKFENTSVESLLMDIFTGSHPYAPLVVGTLADGLSVFHTNPKLYYIPKQTALQEFNETFGDALYIVEERVSSGNQKLENFGNATKIISTNDLFKNLRKNSKYSLDEAAYIRARLFDMLIGDWDRHEDQWRWAEFEDNKGQINYKPIPRDRDQAFSIMADGAILGTSSSLFPTLRFLKSYDAELKSPKWFNLEPFPLDKALITKSDKSVWDAQVAYIQNHLTNELIEAAFNKMPKELIDKTIDDLKLKLKNRRQKLQEISDTYQKLLNNY
;
A
#
# COMPACT_ATOMS: atom_id res chain seq x y z
N ILE A 1 17.07 2.42 6.44
CA ILE A 1 16.83 2.01 5.03
C ILE A 1 16.92 3.26 4.17
N GLU A 2 17.53 3.16 2.99
CA GLU A 2 17.75 4.31 2.12
C GLU A 2 17.59 3.90 0.65
N GLN A 3 17.08 4.79 -0.21
CA GLN A 3 17.03 4.58 -1.65
C GLN A 3 18.03 5.47 -2.38
N ILE A 4 18.86 4.86 -3.22
CA ILE A 4 19.76 5.55 -4.16
C ILE A 4 19.25 5.32 -5.58
N LYS A 5 18.88 6.39 -6.28
CA LYS A 5 18.52 6.32 -7.71
C LYS A 5 19.77 6.42 -8.56
N ILE A 6 20.09 5.36 -9.29
CA ILE A 6 21.24 5.35 -10.21
C ILE A 6 20.87 6.04 -11.52
N ASN A 7 19.70 5.69 -12.09
CA ASN A 7 19.11 6.35 -13.25
C ASN A 7 17.59 6.08 -13.30
N SER A 8 16.94 6.36 -14.43
CA SER A 8 15.49 6.14 -14.60
C SER A 8 15.07 4.66 -14.56
N GLN A 9 15.99 3.73 -14.82
CA GLN A 9 15.75 2.28 -14.95
C GLN A 9 16.35 1.44 -13.81
N ILE A 10 17.23 2.02 -12.99
CA ILE A 10 17.97 1.30 -11.94
C ILE A 10 17.89 2.06 -10.61
N SER A 11 17.52 1.34 -9.55
CA SER A 11 17.53 1.85 -8.18
C SER A 11 18.19 0.87 -7.23
N ILE A 12 18.84 1.40 -6.19
CA ILE A 12 19.39 0.61 -5.09
C ILE A 12 18.61 0.96 -3.82
N ILE A 13 18.26 -0.04 -3.02
CA ILE A 13 17.71 0.07 -1.68
C ILE A 13 18.76 -0.49 -0.72
N LEU A 14 19.32 0.36 0.13
CA LEU A 14 20.29 -0.01 1.15
C LEU A 14 19.57 -0.36 2.45
N ILE A 15 19.84 -1.54 2.99
CA ILE A 15 19.26 -2.03 4.24
C ILE A 15 20.38 -2.35 5.23
N ASP A 16 20.34 -1.66 6.38
CA ASP A 16 21.08 -2.07 7.56
C ASP A 16 20.33 -3.22 8.24
N SER A 17 20.76 -4.45 7.96
CA SER A 17 20.18 -5.62 8.62
C SER A 17 20.67 -5.80 10.06
N GLN A 18 21.80 -5.21 10.45
CA GLN A 18 22.21 -5.26 11.85
C GLN A 18 21.22 -4.48 12.71
N TRP A 19 20.80 -3.29 12.27
CA TRP A 19 19.73 -2.52 12.93
C TRP A 19 18.48 -3.38 13.20
N TYR A 20 18.05 -4.19 12.22
CA TYR A 20 16.87 -5.04 12.38
C TYR A 20 17.10 -6.18 13.38
N LEU A 21 18.27 -6.81 13.34
CA LEU A 21 18.62 -7.97 14.17
C LEU A 21 18.99 -7.58 15.62
N GLU A 22 19.42 -6.34 15.83
CA GLU A 22 19.90 -5.83 17.11
C GLU A 22 18.82 -5.88 18.20
N ASN A 23 19.25 -6.11 19.44
CA ASN A 23 18.32 -6.02 20.57
C ASN A 23 18.16 -4.55 20.99
N TRP A 24 17.03 -3.94 20.61
CA TRP A 24 16.75 -2.53 20.90
C TRP A 24 16.59 -2.24 22.38
N ASP A 25 16.23 -3.23 23.21
CA ASP A 25 16.16 -3.03 24.66
C ASP A 25 17.56 -2.75 25.25
N LYS A 26 18.61 -3.29 24.61
CA LYS A 26 20.01 -3.03 25.00
C LYS A 26 20.58 -1.79 24.33
N ASN A 27 19.97 -1.32 23.25
CA ASN A 27 20.40 -0.16 22.47
C ASN A 27 19.20 0.78 22.21
N PRO A 28 18.60 1.40 23.25
CA PRO A 28 17.33 2.10 23.13
C PRO A 28 17.41 3.35 22.24
N LYS A 29 18.59 3.94 22.10
CA LYS A 29 18.84 5.14 21.27
C LYS A 29 19.05 4.86 19.78
N ILE A 30 19.02 3.58 19.36
CA ILE A 30 19.31 3.18 17.98
C ILE A 30 18.36 3.82 16.95
N ASN A 31 17.19 4.27 17.40
CA ASN A 31 16.14 4.85 16.57
C ASN A 31 16.04 6.37 16.67
N ASP A 32 16.83 7.06 17.50
CA ASP A 32 16.62 8.48 17.84
C ASP A 32 16.53 9.37 16.59
N ASP A 33 17.45 9.19 15.64
CA ASP A 33 17.54 9.96 14.39
C ASP A 33 16.91 9.26 13.17
N CYS A 34 16.18 8.16 13.38
CA CYS A 34 15.54 7.42 12.29
C CYS A 34 14.06 7.82 12.11
N SER A 35 13.59 7.91 10.86
CA SER A 35 12.14 8.03 10.59
C SER A 35 11.38 6.74 10.85
N VAL A 36 12.07 5.59 10.73
CA VAL A 36 11.54 4.26 11.02
C VAL A 36 11.73 4.00 12.51
N LYS A 37 10.62 3.88 13.26
CA LYS A 37 10.65 3.72 14.72
C LYS A 37 10.31 2.31 15.16
N THR A 38 9.63 1.54 14.31
CA THR A 38 9.31 0.13 14.55
C THR A 38 9.83 -0.77 13.43
N ARG A 39 9.91 -2.08 13.70
CA ARG A 39 10.22 -3.08 12.66
C ARG A 39 9.11 -3.22 11.63
N GLU A 40 7.86 -2.93 12.00
CA GLU A 40 6.74 -2.90 11.05
C GLU A 40 6.88 -1.71 10.10
N ASP A 41 7.22 -0.51 10.62
CA ASP A 41 7.50 0.68 9.80
C ASP A 41 8.61 0.40 8.78
N PHE A 42 9.60 -0.42 9.15
CA PHE A 42 10.67 -0.82 8.23
C PHE A 42 10.12 -1.62 7.04
N PHE A 43 9.22 -2.58 7.29
CA PHE A 43 8.61 -3.36 6.21
C PHE A 43 7.65 -2.54 5.38
N LEU A 44 6.90 -1.62 5.99
CA LEU A 44 6.04 -0.68 5.26
C LEU A 44 6.87 0.20 4.34
N GLU A 45 7.95 0.82 4.84
CA GLU A 45 8.85 1.64 4.01
C GLU A 45 9.51 0.81 2.91
N LEU A 46 9.95 -0.42 3.20
CA LEU A 46 10.53 -1.32 2.21
C LEU A 46 9.53 -1.69 1.10
N GLU A 47 8.30 -2.07 1.49
CA GLU A 47 7.21 -2.35 0.56
C GLU A 47 6.95 -1.13 -0.34
N ASP A 48 6.91 0.05 0.26
CA ASP A 48 6.72 1.32 -0.44
C ASP A 48 7.84 1.61 -1.44
N LEU A 49 9.10 1.36 -1.07
CA LEU A 49 10.25 1.53 -1.95
C LEU A 49 10.27 0.51 -3.09
N ILE A 50 9.94 -0.75 -2.82
CA ILE A 50 9.83 -1.79 -3.85
C ILE A 50 8.72 -1.44 -4.84
N LYS A 51 7.52 -1.09 -4.32
CA LYS A 51 6.42 -0.58 -5.12
C LYS A 51 6.90 0.61 -5.93
N LYS A 52 7.46 1.67 -5.33
CA LYS A 52 7.97 2.89 -6.02
C LYS A 52 8.90 2.60 -7.20
N ASN A 53 9.63 1.48 -7.18
CA ASN A 53 10.56 1.06 -8.23
C ASN A 53 10.05 -0.09 -9.11
N GLU A 54 8.74 -0.39 -9.10
CA GLU A 54 8.13 -1.29 -10.08
C GLU A 54 8.49 -0.92 -11.53
N GLY A 55 8.76 -1.94 -12.35
CA GLY A 55 9.25 -1.79 -13.73
C GLY A 55 10.76 -1.54 -13.87
N LYS A 56 11.44 -1.07 -12.80
CA LYS A 56 12.89 -0.83 -12.76
C LYS A 56 13.64 -2.03 -12.21
N THR A 57 14.90 -2.20 -12.62
CA THR A 57 15.83 -3.10 -11.93
C THR A 57 16.14 -2.53 -10.55
N THR A 58 15.73 -3.27 -9.51
CA THR A 58 15.86 -2.83 -8.11
C THR A 58 16.87 -3.71 -7.39
N LEU A 59 17.99 -3.14 -6.97
CA LEU A 59 18.98 -3.84 -6.16
C LEU A 59 18.67 -3.62 -4.68
N ILE A 60 18.38 -4.67 -3.93
CA ILE A 60 18.30 -4.59 -2.47
C ILE A 60 19.65 -5.04 -1.92
N ALA A 61 20.44 -4.10 -1.43
CA ALA A 61 21.74 -4.36 -0.82
C ALA A 61 21.60 -4.46 0.70
N ILE A 62 21.97 -5.62 1.23
CA ILE A 62 21.79 -5.98 2.63
C ILE A 62 22.97 -6.84 3.08
N HIS A 63 23.58 -6.53 4.23
CA HIS A 63 24.78 -7.26 4.66
C HIS A 63 24.52 -8.77 4.83
N HIS A 64 23.45 -9.08 5.56
CA HIS A 64 22.98 -10.41 5.93
C HIS A 64 22.17 -11.05 4.77
N PRO A 65 22.60 -12.20 4.21
CA PRO A 65 21.97 -12.83 3.05
C PRO A 65 20.60 -13.44 3.36
N MET A 66 19.64 -13.36 2.44
CA MET A 66 18.35 -14.07 2.60
C MET A 66 18.50 -15.57 2.37
N PHE A 67 19.34 -15.97 1.41
CA PHE A 67 19.62 -17.37 1.13
C PHE A 67 21.12 -17.66 1.34
N SER A 68 21.52 -18.82 1.85
CA SER A 68 22.95 -19.15 1.92
C SER A 68 23.19 -20.65 1.94
N ASN A 69 24.17 -21.10 1.14
CA ASN A 69 24.74 -22.43 1.20
C ASN A 69 26.06 -22.48 2.00
N GLY A 70 26.37 -21.43 2.76
CA GLY A 70 27.55 -21.32 3.63
C GLY A 70 27.26 -21.59 5.12
N PRO A 71 28.24 -21.38 6.01
CA PRO A 71 28.13 -21.73 7.43
C PRO A 71 27.05 -20.97 8.20
N HIS A 72 26.76 -19.71 7.85
CA HIS A 72 25.67 -18.95 8.47
C HIS A 72 24.28 -19.44 8.00
N GLY A 73 24.23 -20.16 6.88
CA GLY A 73 23.09 -20.96 6.45
C GLY A 73 23.03 -22.39 7.03
N GLY A 74 23.92 -22.74 7.96
CA GLY A 74 23.96 -24.04 8.60
C GLY A 74 24.66 -25.14 7.78
N GLN A 75 25.44 -24.77 6.76
CA GLN A 75 26.26 -25.69 5.97
C GLN A 75 27.72 -25.61 6.43
N PHE A 76 28.12 -26.54 7.31
CA PHE A 76 29.48 -26.59 7.88
C PHE A 76 30.34 -27.63 7.14
N SER A 77 31.64 -27.35 6.99
CA SER A 77 32.59 -28.37 6.52
C SER A 77 32.87 -29.42 7.60
N VAL A 78 33.35 -30.60 7.20
CA VAL A 78 33.77 -31.66 8.13
C VAL A 78 34.77 -31.13 9.16
N LYS A 79 35.74 -30.29 8.73
CA LYS A 79 36.70 -29.66 9.66
C LYS A 79 36.05 -28.71 10.68
N GLN A 80 34.98 -28.02 10.32
CA GLN A 80 34.24 -27.14 11.23
C GLN A 80 33.37 -27.94 12.21
N GLN A 81 32.78 -29.05 11.76
CA GLN A 81 32.07 -29.99 12.63
C GLN A 81 32.99 -30.64 13.67
N LEU A 82 34.30 -30.74 13.38
CA LEU A 82 35.26 -31.37 14.29
C LEU A 82 35.93 -30.38 15.27
N LYS A 83 35.67 -29.07 15.16
CA LYS A 83 36.24 -28.04 16.05
C LYS A 83 35.17 -27.49 17.03
N PRO A 84 35.50 -27.24 18.31
CA PRO A 84 36.83 -27.35 18.93
C PRO A 84 37.27 -28.79 19.22
N LEU A 85 36.34 -29.74 19.33
CA LEU A 85 36.56 -31.19 19.47
C LEU A 85 35.47 -31.96 18.69
N PRO A 86 35.67 -33.21 18.22
CA PRO A 86 34.75 -33.92 17.32
C PRO A 86 33.27 -33.97 17.75
N ILE A 87 33.02 -34.34 19.01
CA ILE A 87 31.66 -34.47 19.57
C ILE A 87 31.08 -33.08 19.92
N LEU A 88 31.87 -32.23 20.60
CA LEU A 88 31.45 -30.89 21.01
C LEU A 88 31.25 -29.94 19.81
N GLY A 89 32.11 -30.01 18.81
CA GLY A 89 32.03 -29.26 17.57
C GLY A 89 30.85 -29.67 16.69
N SER A 90 30.53 -30.97 16.65
CA SER A 90 29.37 -31.48 15.95
C SER A 90 28.09 -31.05 16.66
N LEU A 91 28.08 -31.07 18.00
CA LEU A 91 26.99 -30.56 18.82
C LEU A 91 26.81 -29.05 18.67
N VAL A 92 27.89 -28.25 18.69
CA VAL A 92 27.84 -26.79 18.43
C VAL A 92 27.36 -26.48 17.02
N SER A 93 27.83 -27.22 16.01
CA SER A 93 27.38 -27.07 14.62
C SER A 93 25.91 -27.46 14.47
N LEU A 94 25.45 -28.51 15.16
CA LEU A 94 24.05 -28.94 15.21
C LEU A 94 23.20 -27.87 15.90
N ILE A 95 23.61 -27.37 17.07
CA ILE A 95 22.93 -26.31 17.83
C ILE A 95 22.84 -25.00 17.02
N ARG A 96 23.89 -24.61 16.30
CA ARG A 96 23.82 -23.45 15.40
C ARG A 96 22.89 -23.70 14.21
N LYS A 97 22.91 -24.91 13.65
CA LYS A 97 22.05 -25.33 12.53
C LYS A 97 20.57 -25.44 12.91
N THR A 98 20.23 -25.78 14.15
CA THR A 98 18.83 -26.04 14.58
C THR A 98 18.30 -25.03 15.59
N GLY A 99 19.15 -24.36 16.36
CA GLY A 99 18.78 -23.64 17.57
C GLY A 99 18.64 -22.12 17.43
N GLY A 100 19.09 -21.50 16.33
CA GLY A 100 18.91 -20.06 16.09
C GLY A 100 19.50 -19.13 17.16
N ILE A 101 20.44 -19.64 17.97
CA ILE A 101 20.98 -18.96 19.17
C ILE A 101 21.80 -17.72 18.79
N SER A 102 22.48 -17.75 17.66
CA SER A 102 23.20 -16.60 17.13
C SER A 102 22.24 -15.70 16.32
N PRO A 103 22.12 -14.40 16.64
CA PRO A 103 21.38 -13.44 15.81
C PRO A 103 21.89 -13.34 14.37
N GLN A 104 23.11 -13.81 14.11
CA GLN A 104 23.80 -13.76 12.82
C GLN A 104 23.52 -15.00 11.95
N ASP A 105 22.87 -16.04 12.49
CA ASP A 105 22.59 -17.29 11.77
C ASP A 105 21.14 -17.31 11.25
N LEU A 106 20.92 -17.90 10.07
CA LEU A 106 19.63 -17.89 9.35
C LEU A 106 18.45 -18.50 10.11
N GLN A 107 18.71 -19.24 11.19
CA GLN A 107 17.69 -19.91 12.02
C GLN A 107 17.23 -19.05 13.20
N ASN A 108 17.84 -17.89 13.44
CA ASN A 108 17.39 -16.98 14.50
C ASN A 108 15.99 -16.46 14.22
N LYS A 109 15.12 -16.37 15.24
CA LYS A 109 13.73 -15.92 15.09
C LYS A 109 13.60 -14.56 14.38
N ARG A 110 14.42 -13.56 14.76
CA ARG A 110 14.37 -12.22 14.16
C ARG A 110 14.88 -12.24 12.72
N TYR A 111 15.93 -13.01 12.45
CA TYR A 111 16.47 -13.15 11.10
C TYR A 111 15.51 -13.93 10.18
N LEU A 112 14.84 -14.96 10.71
CA LEU A 112 13.80 -15.69 9.99
C LEU A 112 12.64 -14.79 9.58
N GLU A 113 12.19 -13.92 10.49
CA GLU A 113 11.15 -12.91 10.22
C GLU A 113 11.60 -11.94 9.13
N LEU A 114 12.78 -11.31 9.30
CA LEU A 114 13.39 -10.43 8.29
C LEU A 114 13.44 -11.11 6.92
N ARG A 115 13.97 -12.34 6.88
CA ARG A 115 14.14 -13.09 5.65
C ARG A 115 12.80 -13.35 4.98
N LYS A 116 11.86 -13.97 5.69
CA LYS A 116 10.57 -14.38 5.10
C LYS A 116 9.82 -13.18 4.55
N ARG A 117 9.79 -12.09 5.31
CA ARG A 117 9.03 -10.91 4.94
C ARG A 117 9.71 -10.10 3.84
N LEU A 118 11.03 -9.88 3.91
CA LEU A 118 11.78 -9.22 2.83
C LEU A 118 11.71 -10.00 1.53
N VAL A 119 11.88 -11.32 1.56
CA VAL A 119 11.79 -12.18 0.35
C VAL A 119 10.38 -12.20 -0.22
N THR A 120 9.35 -12.15 0.62
CA THR A 120 7.96 -12.04 0.16
C THR A 120 7.70 -10.69 -0.50
N LEU A 121 8.14 -9.59 0.11
CA LEU A 121 8.04 -8.26 -0.48
C LEU A 121 8.83 -8.15 -1.80
N ALA A 122 10.03 -8.74 -1.87
CA ALA A 122 10.85 -8.75 -3.08
C ALA A 122 10.17 -9.47 -4.25
N GLN A 123 9.32 -10.47 -4.00
CA GLN A 123 8.59 -11.18 -5.04
C GLN A 123 7.47 -10.35 -5.69
N SER A 124 6.99 -9.30 -5.02
CA SER A 124 5.97 -8.40 -5.60
C SER A 124 6.47 -7.62 -6.83
N ASN A 125 7.78 -7.60 -7.07
CA ASN A 125 8.38 -6.97 -8.25
C ASN A 125 9.39 -7.94 -8.88
N ASN A 126 9.09 -8.38 -10.11
CA ASN A 126 9.87 -9.38 -10.84
C ASN A 126 11.29 -8.93 -11.24
N LYS A 127 11.68 -7.68 -10.98
CA LYS A 127 13.01 -7.11 -11.29
C LYS A 127 13.84 -6.79 -10.05
N VAL A 128 13.55 -7.41 -8.91
CA VAL A 128 14.34 -7.26 -7.67
C VAL A 128 15.53 -8.25 -7.67
N ILE A 129 16.72 -7.76 -7.32
CA ILE A 129 17.94 -8.56 -7.12
C ILE A 129 18.48 -8.28 -5.71
N LEU A 130 18.73 -9.33 -4.94
CA LEU A 130 19.35 -9.22 -3.62
C LEU A 130 20.88 -9.27 -3.74
N VAL A 131 21.59 -8.37 -3.05
CA VAL A 131 23.05 -8.40 -2.96
C VAL A 131 23.51 -8.36 -1.51
N SER A 132 24.48 -9.20 -1.14
CA SER A 132 24.91 -9.39 0.26
C SER A 132 26.37 -9.85 0.41
N GLY A 133 26.88 -9.91 1.64
CA GLY A 133 28.28 -10.24 1.90
C GLY A 133 28.64 -10.91 3.23
N HIS A 134 27.71 -11.10 4.18
CA HIS A 134 28.00 -11.71 5.49
C HIS A 134 28.68 -13.09 5.41
N GLU A 135 28.41 -13.84 4.35
CA GLU A 135 29.09 -15.09 4.05
C GLU A 135 30.46 -14.84 3.44
N HIS A 136 31.51 -15.43 4.02
CA HIS A 136 32.88 -15.30 3.54
C HIS A 136 33.18 -16.14 2.28
N ASN A 137 32.28 -16.13 1.29
CA ASN A 137 32.39 -16.86 0.03
C ASN A 137 31.63 -16.10 -1.08
N LEU A 138 31.68 -16.63 -2.31
CA LEU A 138 30.95 -16.11 -3.45
C LEU A 138 29.80 -17.05 -3.79
N GLN A 139 28.58 -16.54 -3.98
CA GLN A 139 27.43 -17.37 -4.36
C GLN A 139 26.49 -16.65 -5.32
N PHE A 140 25.86 -17.41 -6.20
CA PHE A 140 24.64 -17.02 -6.89
C PHE A 140 23.54 -18.04 -6.59
N LEU A 141 22.44 -17.55 -6.04
CA LEU A 141 21.29 -18.33 -5.62
C LEU A 141 20.04 -17.75 -6.28
N LYS A 142 19.11 -18.61 -6.70
CA LYS A 142 17.79 -18.18 -7.14
C LYS A 142 16.74 -19.00 -6.39
N THR A 143 15.87 -18.33 -5.64
CA THR A 143 14.84 -18.99 -4.84
C THR A 143 13.55 -18.19 -4.94
N ASN A 144 12.43 -18.86 -5.24
CA ASN A 144 11.12 -18.23 -5.45
C ASN A 144 11.20 -17.06 -6.45
N ASN A 145 11.90 -17.27 -7.57
CA ASN A 145 12.18 -16.24 -8.59
C ASN A 145 12.99 -15.02 -8.13
N VAL A 146 13.43 -14.94 -6.88
CA VAL A 146 14.31 -13.86 -6.39
C VAL A 146 15.77 -14.29 -6.53
N PRO A 147 16.58 -13.64 -7.39
CA PRO A 147 18.01 -13.86 -7.46
C PRO A 147 18.73 -13.18 -6.29
N GLN A 148 19.75 -13.85 -5.75
CA GLN A 148 20.65 -13.31 -4.76
C GLN A 148 22.12 -13.54 -5.13
N ILE A 149 22.89 -12.46 -5.08
CA ILE A 149 24.34 -12.43 -5.26
C ILE A 149 24.99 -12.26 -3.88
N ILE A 150 25.89 -13.17 -3.52
CA ILE A 150 26.72 -13.08 -2.31
C ILE A 150 28.15 -12.82 -2.75
N SER A 151 28.73 -11.72 -2.28
CA SER A 151 30.11 -11.31 -2.56
C SER A 151 30.82 -10.90 -1.26
N GLY A 152 31.12 -11.87 -0.41
CA GLY A 152 31.63 -11.61 0.95
C GLY A 152 33.05 -12.10 1.25
N SER A 153 33.76 -12.66 0.26
CA SER A 153 35.12 -13.17 0.43
C SER A 153 36.22 -12.15 0.13
N GLY A 154 36.00 -10.88 0.50
CA GLY A 154 37.02 -9.83 0.34
C GLY A 154 38.19 -9.93 1.32
N SER A 155 37.98 -10.56 2.49
CA SER A 155 38.99 -10.65 3.56
C SER A 155 39.13 -12.03 4.21
N LYS A 156 38.06 -12.83 4.21
CA LYS A 156 38.01 -14.17 4.80
C LYS A 156 37.41 -15.15 3.80
N ILE A 157 37.73 -16.42 3.98
CA ILE A 157 37.18 -17.52 3.17
C ILE A 157 36.48 -18.53 4.08
N SER A 158 35.23 -18.87 3.76
CA SER A 158 34.47 -19.96 4.37
C SER A 158 34.07 -21.01 3.32
N PRO A 159 33.87 -22.28 3.73
CA PRO A 159 33.34 -23.31 2.85
C PRO A 159 31.95 -22.95 2.33
N VAL A 160 31.61 -23.46 1.14
CA VAL A 160 30.28 -23.33 0.55
C VAL A 160 29.85 -24.68 -0.01
N ARG A 161 28.60 -25.05 0.22
CA ARG A 161 28.04 -26.28 -0.35
C ARG A 161 27.64 -26.06 -1.80
N GLN A 162 28.08 -26.97 -2.67
CA GLN A 162 27.68 -26.98 -4.07
C GLN A 162 26.25 -27.53 -4.23
N ASN A 163 25.52 -26.97 -5.19
CA ASN A 163 24.16 -27.39 -5.56
C ASN A 163 24.02 -27.22 -7.07
N ALA A 164 23.41 -28.18 -7.77
CA ALA A 164 23.28 -28.18 -9.24
C ALA A 164 22.60 -26.91 -9.78
N ASN A 165 21.71 -26.28 -9.00
CA ASN A 165 20.95 -25.09 -9.41
C ASN A 165 21.51 -23.78 -8.81
N ALA A 166 22.74 -23.79 -8.31
CA ALA A 166 23.39 -22.63 -7.72
C ALA A 166 24.89 -22.59 -8.05
N PHE A 167 25.48 -21.40 -7.97
CA PHE A 167 26.93 -21.25 -7.99
C PHE A 167 27.44 -20.96 -6.57
N GLY A 168 28.56 -21.58 -6.19
CA GLY A 168 29.28 -21.30 -4.96
C GLY A 168 30.78 -21.43 -5.16
N LEU A 169 31.56 -20.49 -4.64
CA LEU A 169 33.03 -20.57 -4.64
C LEU A 169 33.61 -20.07 -3.30
N ALA A 170 34.43 -20.92 -2.67
CA ALA A 170 35.20 -20.59 -1.49
C ALA A 170 36.60 -20.07 -1.88
N ALA A 171 36.67 -18.85 -2.44
CA ALA A 171 37.91 -18.18 -2.81
C ALA A 171 37.79 -16.67 -2.62
N ASN A 172 38.92 -15.98 -2.48
CA ASN A 172 38.95 -14.51 -2.46
C ASN A 172 38.47 -13.98 -3.81
N GLY A 173 37.64 -12.95 -3.80
CA GLY A 173 37.09 -12.45 -5.05
C GLY A 173 35.95 -11.45 -4.88
N PHE A 174 35.30 -11.15 -5.99
CA PHE A 174 34.17 -10.23 -6.04
C PHE A 174 33.20 -10.58 -7.18
N ALA A 175 31.98 -10.04 -7.09
CA ALA A 175 30.99 -10.11 -8.15
C ALA A 175 30.86 -8.77 -8.90
N LYS A 176 30.66 -8.83 -10.22
CA LYS A 176 30.29 -7.70 -11.07
C LYS A 176 28.91 -7.97 -11.66
N LEU A 177 27.93 -7.13 -11.32
CA LEU A 177 26.61 -7.13 -11.96
C LEU A 177 26.62 -6.14 -13.13
N VAL A 178 26.20 -6.61 -14.31
CA VAL A 178 26.03 -5.81 -15.51
C VAL A 178 24.54 -5.74 -15.81
N VAL A 179 23.97 -4.54 -15.86
CA VAL A 179 22.56 -4.30 -16.22
C VAL A 179 22.52 -3.60 -17.58
N TYR A 180 21.84 -4.21 -18.54
CA TYR A 180 21.76 -3.74 -19.92
C TYR A 180 20.53 -2.83 -20.12
N LYS A 181 20.47 -2.11 -21.25
CA LYS A 181 19.43 -1.10 -21.53
C LYS A 181 18.02 -1.67 -21.68
N ASP A 182 17.90 -2.95 -22.04
CA ASP A 182 16.67 -3.71 -22.19
C ASP A 182 16.19 -4.36 -20.86
N GLY A 183 16.93 -4.14 -19.76
CA GLY A 183 16.66 -4.73 -18.45
C GLY A 183 17.23 -6.13 -18.25
N HIS A 184 17.88 -6.72 -19.26
CA HIS A 184 18.71 -7.91 -19.10
C HIS A 184 19.79 -7.64 -18.07
N SER A 185 20.21 -8.66 -17.33
CA SER A 185 21.37 -8.53 -16.44
C SER A 185 22.17 -9.81 -16.30
N ASP A 186 23.49 -9.66 -16.25
CA ASP A 186 24.45 -10.74 -16.03
C ASP A 186 25.23 -10.50 -14.75
N VAL A 187 25.50 -11.55 -13.98
CA VAL A 187 26.49 -11.53 -12.90
C VAL A 187 27.74 -12.30 -13.33
N LEU A 188 28.89 -11.69 -13.08
CA LEU A 188 30.22 -12.25 -13.32
C LEU A 188 30.96 -12.36 -11.98
N PHE A 189 31.46 -13.53 -11.64
CA PHE A 189 32.28 -13.73 -10.45
C PHE A 189 33.75 -13.83 -10.82
N TYR A 190 34.57 -13.10 -10.09
CA TYR A 190 36.01 -13.05 -10.26
C TYR A 190 36.71 -13.64 -9.04
N ASN A 191 37.67 -14.53 -9.27
CA ASN A 191 38.61 -15.00 -8.26
C ASN A 191 39.87 -14.15 -8.33
N LEU A 192 40.33 -13.66 -7.17
CA LEU A 192 41.55 -12.88 -7.04
C LEU A 192 42.72 -13.81 -6.73
N GLN A 193 43.60 -13.99 -7.70
CA GLN A 193 44.84 -14.76 -7.57
C GLN A 193 46.01 -13.89 -8.06
N ASN A 194 47.09 -13.83 -7.29
CA ASN A 194 48.31 -13.08 -7.67
C ASN A 194 48.05 -11.63 -8.13
N ASN A 195 47.17 -10.91 -7.43
CA ASN A 195 46.71 -9.55 -7.77
C ASN A 195 46.03 -9.41 -9.15
N ALA A 196 45.62 -10.51 -9.77
CA ALA A 196 44.83 -10.53 -10.99
C ALA A 196 43.41 -11.08 -10.73
N ALA A 197 42.43 -10.49 -11.41
CA ALA A 197 41.03 -10.93 -11.33
C ALA A 197 40.72 -11.88 -12.49
N HIS A 198 40.45 -13.15 -12.17
CA HIS A 198 40.11 -14.18 -13.16
C HIS A 198 38.60 -14.44 -13.13
N LEU A 199 37.93 -14.32 -14.28
CA LEU A 199 36.52 -14.68 -14.41
C LEU A 199 36.36 -16.19 -14.23
N VAL A 200 35.57 -16.61 -13.24
CA VAL A 200 35.36 -18.02 -12.92
C VAL A 200 33.92 -18.48 -13.15
N TYR A 201 32.97 -17.54 -13.24
CA TYR A 201 31.57 -17.86 -13.51
C TYR A 201 30.84 -16.65 -14.09
N LYS A 202 29.94 -16.90 -15.03
CA LYS A 202 29.00 -15.91 -15.59
C LYS A 202 27.63 -16.56 -15.70
N THR A 203 26.58 -15.86 -15.30
CA THR A 203 25.19 -16.29 -15.51
C THR A 203 24.23 -15.12 -15.66
N GLU A 204 23.10 -15.36 -16.32
CA GLU A 204 21.99 -14.43 -16.40
C GLU A 204 21.27 -14.33 -15.05
N VAL A 205 20.93 -13.11 -14.65
CA VAL A 205 20.21 -12.80 -13.40
C VAL A 205 18.74 -12.49 -13.69
N LEU A 206 18.49 -11.50 -14.54
CA LEU A 206 17.18 -11.13 -15.06
C LEU A 206 17.21 -11.20 -16.58
N LYS A 207 16.13 -11.74 -17.15
CA LYS A 207 15.92 -11.76 -18.61
C LYS A 207 15.66 -10.34 -19.13
N ALA A 208 15.90 -10.13 -20.42
CA ALA A 208 15.47 -8.92 -21.11
C ALA A 208 13.96 -8.68 -20.92
N THR A 209 13.58 -7.41 -20.78
CA THR A 209 12.16 -7.04 -20.74
C THR A 209 11.57 -7.28 -22.13
N THR A 210 10.87 -8.39 -22.30
CA THR A 210 10.08 -8.60 -23.52
C THR A 210 8.94 -7.60 -23.50
N LYS A 211 8.90 -6.67 -24.46
CA LYS A 211 7.65 -5.94 -24.73
C LYS A 211 6.64 -7.01 -25.13
N PRO A 212 5.52 -7.17 -24.42
CA PRO A 212 4.48 -8.08 -24.88
C PRO A 212 4.15 -7.69 -26.33
N SER A 213 3.91 -8.69 -27.17
CA SER A 213 3.32 -8.43 -28.48
C SER A 213 2.05 -7.63 -28.23
N LEU A 214 2.05 -6.35 -28.62
CA LEU A 214 0.87 -5.51 -28.52
C LEU A 214 -0.17 -6.15 -29.43
N ASN A 215 -1.07 -6.93 -28.84
CA ASN A 215 -2.22 -7.43 -29.54
C ASN A 215 -2.93 -6.21 -30.14
N GLN A 216 -3.31 -6.31 -31.41
CA GLN A 216 -4.18 -5.29 -31.99
C GLN A 216 -5.54 -5.44 -31.31
N TYR A 217 -5.82 -4.53 -30.38
CA TYR A 217 -7.15 -4.44 -29.78
C TYR A 217 -8.06 -3.69 -30.74
N PRO A 218 -9.29 -4.19 -30.99
CA PRO A 218 -10.24 -3.48 -31.81
C PRO A 218 -10.55 -2.12 -31.17
N THR A 219 -10.65 -1.08 -32.00
CA THR A 219 -11.06 0.23 -31.52
C THR A 219 -12.52 0.15 -31.08
N ASN A 220 -12.79 0.29 -29.77
CA ASN A 220 -14.17 0.33 -29.29
C ASN A 220 -14.80 1.69 -29.66
N SER A 221 -15.80 1.64 -30.54
CA SER A 221 -16.53 2.83 -31.02
C SER A 221 -17.77 3.17 -30.20
N ASN A 222 -18.17 2.32 -29.25
CA ASN A 222 -19.36 2.55 -28.44
C ASN A 222 -19.07 3.66 -27.42
N LYS A 223 -19.93 4.69 -27.38
CA LYS A 223 -19.80 5.79 -26.42
C LYS A 223 -20.06 5.36 -24.98
N THR A 224 -20.96 4.40 -24.79
CA THR A 224 -21.27 3.81 -23.48
C THR A 224 -21.17 2.29 -23.57
N SER A 225 -20.92 1.66 -22.43
CA SER A 225 -20.93 0.20 -22.27
C SER A 225 -21.68 -0.16 -20.99
N LEU A 226 -22.43 -1.26 -21.03
CA LEU A 226 -23.01 -1.87 -19.84
C LEU A 226 -21.97 -2.82 -19.23
N ALA A 227 -21.72 -2.66 -17.92
CA ALA A 227 -20.87 -3.56 -17.17
C ALA A 227 -21.27 -3.59 -15.69
N SER A 228 -20.96 -4.70 -15.02
CA SER A 228 -21.10 -4.88 -13.58
C SER A 228 -19.72 -5.10 -12.95
N ILE A 229 -19.61 -4.89 -11.63
CA ILE A 229 -18.35 -5.13 -10.91
C ILE A 229 -18.14 -6.64 -10.71
N TYR A 230 -19.20 -7.32 -10.28
CA TYR A 230 -19.29 -8.76 -10.05
C TYR A 230 -20.40 -9.36 -10.93
N SER A 231 -20.30 -10.65 -11.23
CA SER A 231 -21.38 -11.36 -11.89
C SER A 231 -22.58 -11.56 -10.95
N GLN A 232 -23.76 -11.82 -11.51
CA GLN A 232 -24.95 -12.17 -10.74
C GLN A 232 -24.76 -13.44 -9.90
N GLU A 233 -23.98 -14.41 -10.40
CA GLU A 233 -23.66 -15.64 -9.67
C GLU A 233 -22.84 -15.35 -8.40
N GLU A 234 -21.85 -14.45 -8.49
CA GLU A 234 -21.00 -14.07 -7.37
C GLU A 234 -21.81 -13.43 -6.21
N THR A 235 -22.86 -12.67 -6.55
CA THR A 235 -23.68 -11.90 -5.59
C THR A 235 -24.96 -12.62 -5.14
N THR A 236 -25.42 -13.65 -5.84
CA THR A 236 -26.66 -14.35 -5.49
C THR A 236 -26.45 -15.25 -4.26
N LYS A 237 -27.06 -14.87 -3.13
CA LYS A 237 -26.97 -15.63 -1.85
C LYS A 237 -28.35 -15.99 -1.31
N LYS A 238 -28.44 -17.15 -0.67
CA LYS A 238 -29.66 -17.64 0.00
C LYS A 238 -29.98 -16.82 1.26
N ALA A 239 -31.24 -16.80 1.66
CA ALA A 239 -31.72 -16.03 2.83
C ALA A 239 -30.96 -16.34 4.13
N LEU A 240 -30.61 -17.60 4.41
CA LEU A 240 -29.81 -17.95 5.60
C LEU A 240 -28.41 -17.33 5.54
N TYR A 241 -27.79 -17.30 4.37
CA TYR A 241 -26.47 -16.68 4.20
C TYR A 241 -26.56 -15.17 4.43
N LYS A 242 -27.57 -14.51 3.86
CA LYS A 242 -27.83 -13.08 4.07
C LYS A 242 -28.12 -12.74 5.53
N LYS A 243 -28.84 -13.60 6.26
CA LYS A 243 -29.05 -13.42 7.71
C LYS A 243 -27.74 -13.48 8.52
N LEU A 244 -26.82 -14.38 8.14
CA LEU A 244 -25.55 -14.57 8.84
C LEU A 244 -24.52 -13.48 8.49
N TRP A 245 -24.34 -13.24 7.20
CA TRP A 245 -23.31 -12.37 6.66
C TRP A 245 -23.80 -10.96 6.32
N GLY A 246 -25.10 -10.70 6.31
CA GLY A 246 -25.69 -9.40 5.97
C GLY A 246 -26.33 -9.38 4.59
N GLU A 247 -27.18 -8.40 4.31
CA GLU A 247 -27.76 -8.15 2.98
C GLU A 247 -26.72 -7.55 2.03
N ARG A 248 -25.87 -6.66 2.56
CA ARG A 248 -24.77 -5.98 1.86
C ARG A 248 -25.24 -5.14 0.66
N TYR A 249 -24.29 -4.52 -0.03
CA TYR A 249 -24.52 -3.86 -1.32
C TYR A 249 -24.41 -4.83 -2.50
N ARG A 250 -24.67 -6.14 -2.31
CA ARG A 250 -24.48 -7.16 -3.36
C ARG A 250 -25.15 -6.80 -4.68
N ASP A 251 -26.39 -6.32 -4.61
CA ASP A 251 -27.16 -5.94 -5.80
C ASP A 251 -26.52 -4.76 -6.55
N TYR A 252 -25.79 -3.87 -5.85
CA TYR A 252 -25.07 -2.76 -6.50
C TYR A 252 -23.76 -3.22 -7.16
N TYR A 253 -23.15 -4.31 -6.67
CA TYR A 253 -21.95 -4.88 -7.28
C TYR A 253 -22.27 -5.65 -8.57
N SER A 254 -23.44 -6.27 -8.67
CA SER A 254 -23.87 -7.01 -9.87
C SER A 254 -24.87 -6.29 -10.76
N ALA A 255 -25.27 -5.07 -10.40
CA ALA A 255 -26.06 -4.20 -11.27
C ALA A 255 -25.28 -3.88 -12.56
N ASP A 256 -25.96 -4.03 -13.70
CA ASP A 256 -25.44 -3.59 -14.98
C ASP A 256 -25.51 -2.06 -15.06
N ILE A 257 -24.35 -1.42 -15.03
CA ILE A 257 -24.20 0.03 -15.05
C ILE A 257 -23.83 0.49 -16.45
N GLU A 258 -24.60 1.45 -16.98
CA GLU A 258 -24.23 2.15 -18.20
C GLU A 258 -23.16 3.21 -17.87
N ALA A 259 -21.92 2.95 -18.26
CA ALA A 259 -20.80 3.86 -18.06
C ALA A 259 -20.24 4.38 -19.40
N GLU A 260 -19.65 5.57 -19.40
CA GLU A 260 -18.93 6.10 -20.55
C GLU A 260 -17.73 5.19 -20.86
N THR A 261 -17.62 4.75 -22.11
CA THR A 261 -16.47 4.01 -22.61
C THR A 261 -15.33 4.99 -22.86
N ALA A 262 -14.19 4.79 -22.19
CA ALA A 262 -13.05 5.69 -22.33
C ALA A 262 -11.83 5.05 -22.99
N ASN A 263 -11.32 5.71 -24.02
CA ASN A 263 -10.01 5.42 -24.61
C ASN A 263 -8.95 6.32 -23.95
N LEU A 264 -7.88 5.72 -23.42
CA LEU A 264 -6.86 6.45 -22.67
C LEU A 264 -6.15 7.49 -23.52
N ASP A 265 -5.96 7.23 -24.82
CA ASP A 265 -5.31 8.14 -25.76
C ASP A 265 -6.03 9.48 -25.99
N THR A 266 -7.32 9.56 -25.62
CA THR A 266 -8.17 10.74 -25.76
C THR A 266 -8.66 11.27 -24.41
N LEU A 267 -8.88 10.39 -23.43
CA LEU A 267 -9.33 10.76 -22.08
C LEU A 267 -8.40 11.82 -21.47
N PHE A 268 -8.97 12.90 -20.93
CA PHE A 268 -8.25 14.05 -20.36
C PHE A 268 -7.14 14.67 -21.23
N GLY A 269 -7.23 14.53 -22.57
CA GLY A 269 -6.23 15.03 -23.51
C GLY A 269 -5.13 14.02 -23.87
N GLY A 270 -5.32 12.77 -23.47
CA GLY A 270 -4.44 11.63 -23.76
C GLY A 270 -3.55 11.27 -22.58
N LEU A 271 -3.93 10.19 -21.92
CA LEU A 271 -3.25 9.53 -20.82
C LEU A 271 -2.35 8.41 -21.31
N LYS A 272 -1.19 8.31 -20.69
CA LYS A 272 -0.26 7.20 -20.87
C LYS A 272 -0.13 6.43 -19.56
N PRO A 273 -0.23 5.10 -19.58
CA PRO A 273 0.05 4.32 -18.39
C PRO A 273 1.53 4.43 -18.04
N VAL A 274 1.80 4.56 -16.75
CA VAL A 274 3.15 4.69 -16.21
C VAL A 274 3.49 3.50 -15.35
N LYS A 275 2.56 3.08 -14.50
CA LYS A 275 2.87 2.13 -13.43
C LYS A 275 1.62 1.57 -12.75
N ALA A 276 1.59 0.26 -12.53
CA ALA A 276 0.60 -0.35 -11.67
C ALA A 276 0.85 0.00 -10.19
N GLY A 277 -0.09 -0.38 -9.33
CA GLY A 277 -0.04 -0.16 -7.90
C GLY A 277 -1.40 -0.37 -7.27
N GLY A 278 -1.60 0.20 -6.09
CA GLY A 278 -2.87 0.13 -5.36
C GLY A 278 -2.65 -0.17 -3.88
N GLY A 279 -3.70 0.04 -3.08
CA GLY A 279 -3.70 -0.31 -1.67
C GLY A 279 -3.72 -1.82 -1.45
N HIS A 280 -4.11 -2.29 -0.27
CA HIS A 280 -4.16 -3.73 -0.01
C HIS A 280 -5.29 -4.46 -0.75
N GLN A 281 -6.33 -3.75 -1.21
CA GLN A 281 -7.55 -4.38 -1.76
C GLN A 281 -7.83 -4.06 -3.22
N SER A 282 -7.27 -2.99 -3.78
CA SER A 282 -7.65 -2.51 -5.11
C SER A 282 -6.44 -2.47 -6.03
N LEU A 283 -6.65 -2.85 -7.29
CA LEU A 283 -5.69 -2.64 -8.36
C LEU A 283 -5.86 -1.23 -8.92
N SER A 284 -4.74 -0.54 -9.14
CA SER A 284 -4.73 0.80 -9.71
C SER A 284 -3.60 0.99 -10.70
N LEU A 285 -3.81 1.86 -11.67
CA LEU A 285 -2.85 2.21 -12.70
C LEU A 285 -2.62 3.72 -12.65
N ARG A 286 -1.38 4.13 -12.41
CA ARG A 286 -0.96 5.52 -12.52
C ARG A 286 -0.85 5.88 -13.99
N LEU A 287 -1.51 6.97 -14.34
CA LEU A 287 -1.53 7.53 -15.67
C LEU A 287 -0.92 8.93 -15.65
N VAL A 288 -0.36 9.36 -16.77
CA VAL A 288 0.15 10.73 -16.95
C VAL A 288 -0.32 11.30 -18.28
N ASP A 289 -0.70 12.56 -18.29
CA ASP A 289 -1.04 13.26 -19.54
C ASP A 289 0.19 13.90 -20.20
N LYS A 290 -0.01 14.52 -21.38
CA LYS A 290 1.05 15.23 -22.10
C LYS A 290 1.62 16.45 -21.37
N LYS A 291 0.90 16.99 -20.37
CA LYS A 291 1.30 18.15 -19.56
C LYS A 291 2.00 17.73 -18.25
N GLY A 292 2.15 16.43 -18.00
CA GLY A 292 2.74 15.90 -16.77
C GLY A 292 1.77 15.82 -15.58
N ARG A 293 0.47 16.07 -15.79
CA ARG A 293 -0.57 15.87 -14.77
C ARG A 293 -0.78 14.38 -14.56
N GLU A 294 -0.95 13.99 -13.31
CA GLU A 294 -1.03 12.59 -12.93
C GLU A 294 -2.44 12.18 -12.56
N PHE A 295 -2.84 10.99 -12.97
CA PHE A 295 -4.14 10.41 -12.68
C PHE A 295 -3.96 9.01 -12.11
N VAL A 296 -4.99 8.53 -11.43
CA VAL A 296 -5.09 7.14 -11.00
C VAL A 296 -6.36 6.56 -11.60
N MET A 297 -6.23 5.43 -12.29
CA MET A 297 -7.33 4.58 -12.73
C MET A 297 -7.41 3.40 -11.78
N ARG A 298 -8.46 3.32 -10.97
CA ARG A 298 -8.64 2.30 -9.92
C ARG A 298 -9.80 1.38 -10.27
N SER A 299 -9.55 0.08 -10.25
CA SER A 299 -10.58 -0.94 -10.46
C SER A 299 -11.62 -0.87 -9.35
N LEU A 300 -12.90 -0.95 -9.71
CA LEU A 300 -13.96 -1.14 -8.72
C LEU A 300 -13.99 -2.57 -8.17
N ARG A 301 -13.58 -3.56 -8.99
CA ARG A 301 -13.40 -4.94 -8.53
C ARG A 301 -12.18 -5.01 -7.64
N LYS A 302 -12.39 -5.39 -6.38
CA LYS A 302 -11.35 -5.61 -5.37
C LYS A 302 -10.61 -6.93 -5.67
N SER A 303 -9.40 -7.07 -5.12
CA SER A 303 -8.57 -8.27 -5.22
C SER A 303 -8.41 -8.91 -3.84
N ALA A 304 -9.07 -10.05 -3.65
CA ALA A 304 -8.93 -10.84 -2.43
C ALA A 304 -7.55 -11.47 -2.30
N THR A 305 -6.89 -11.87 -3.40
CA THR A 305 -5.53 -12.39 -3.38
C THR A 305 -4.51 -11.34 -2.94
N GLN A 306 -4.60 -10.10 -3.45
CA GLN A 306 -3.78 -8.97 -3.01
C GLN A 306 -3.99 -8.67 -1.51
N TYR A 307 -5.23 -8.71 -1.05
CA TYR A 307 -5.56 -8.48 0.36
C TYR A 307 -5.01 -9.58 1.27
N LEU A 308 -5.21 -10.85 0.90
CA LEU A 308 -4.66 -11.99 1.62
C LEU A 308 -3.14 -11.94 1.70
N GLN A 309 -2.47 -11.56 0.61
CA GLN A 309 -1.02 -11.44 0.55
C GLN A 309 -0.50 -10.34 1.49
N ALA A 310 -1.18 -9.17 1.50
CA ALA A 310 -0.78 -8.02 2.31
C ALA A 310 -1.11 -8.17 3.80
N VAL A 311 -2.23 -8.82 4.14
CA VAL A 311 -2.75 -8.83 5.52
C VAL A 311 -2.53 -10.17 6.23
N ALA A 312 -2.82 -11.29 5.58
CA ALA A 312 -2.81 -12.61 6.22
C ALA A 312 -1.51 -13.39 5.98
N PHE A 313 -0.90 -13.24 4.81
CA PHE A 313 0.25 -14.05 4.36
C PHE A 313 1.50 -13.22 4.09
N LYS A 314 1.81 -12.29 4.99
CA LYS A 314 2.96 -11.36 4.90
C LYS A 314 4.34 -12.04 4.72
N ASP A 315 4.44 -13.30 5.13
CA ASP A 315 5.70 -14.06 5.18
C ASP A 315 5.82 -15.15 4.11
N GLN A 316 4.83 -15.27 3.22
CA GLN A 316 4.85 -16.25 2.14
C GLN A 316 4.09 -15.76 0.91
N ASN A 317 4.60 -16.07 -0.29
CA ASN A 317 3.88 -15.80 -1.52
C ASN A 317 2.72 -16.80 -1.70
N ILE A 318 1.54 -16.26 -2.00
CA ILE A 318 0.28 -17.00 -2.20
C ILE A 318 -0.34 -16.80 -3.59
N GLU A 319 0.38 -16.20 -4.53
CA GLU A 319 -0.03 -16.07 -5.93
C GLU A 319 -0.51 -17.41 -6.50
N GLY A 320 -1.68 -17.40 -7.15
CA GLY A 320 -2.35 -18.58 -7.70
C GLY A 320 -2.92 -19.59 -6.70
N LYS A 321 -2.69 -19.44 -5.38
CA LYS A 321 -3.13 -20.46 -4.39
C LYS A 321 -4.58 -20.35 -3.94
N PHE A 322 -5.15 -19.14 -4.01
CA PHE A 322 -6.50 -18.86 -3.53
C PHE A 322 -7.48 -18.51 -4.64
N GLU A 323 -7.01 -18.48 -5.90
CA GLU A 323 -7.87 -18.21 -7.06
C GLU A 323 -8.96 -19.26 -7.18
N ASN A 324 -10.20 -18.81 -7.37
CA ASN A 324 -11.41 -19.62 -7.47
C ASN A 324 -11.68 -20.49 -6.24
N THR A 325 -11.24 -20.06 -5.04
CA THR A 325 -11.51 -20.77 -3.78
C THR A 325 -12.68 -20.17 -3.01
N SER A 326 -13.28 -20.95 -2.11
CA SER A 326 -14.33 -20.47 -1.20
C SER A 326 -13.84 -19.35 -0.27
N VAL A 327 -12.52 -19.30 0.04
CA VAL A 327 -11.92 -18.24 0.85
C VAL A 327 -11.91 -16.92 0.08
N GLU A 328 -11.48 -16.96 -1.18
CA GLU A 328 -11.53 -15.80 -2.06
C GLU A 328 -12.97 -15.31 -2.26
N SER A 329 -13.90 -16.22 -2.56
CA SER A 329 -15.32 -15.89 -2.74
C SER A 329 -15.92 -15.23 -1.49
N LEU A 330 -15.60 -15.73 -0.29
CA LEU A 330 -16.05 -15.13 0.96
C LEU A 330 -15.46 -13.73 1.17
N LEU A 331 -14.18 -13.51 0.88
CA LEU A 331 -13.56 -12.19 1.01
C LEU A 331 -14.13 -11.18 0.02
N MET A 332 -14.33 -11.61 -1.22
CA MET A 332 -14.99 -10.80 -2.25
C MET A 332 -16.42 -10.40 -1.83
N ASP A 333 -17.15 -11.33 -1.19
CA ASP A 333 -18.46 -11.07 -0.59
C ASP A 333 -18.37 -10.07 0.57
N ILE A 334 -17.39 -10.20 1.47
CA ILE A 334 -17.18 -9.25 2.57
C ILE A 334 -16.94 -7.82 2.05
N PHE A 335 -16.21 -7.66 0.94
CA PHE A 335 -15.98 -6.33 0.34
C PHE A 335 -17.28 -5.65 -0.12
N THR A 336 -18.35 -6.40 -0.37
CA THR A 336 -19.68 -5.83 -0.69
C THR A 336 -20.33 -5.12 0.49
N GLY A 337 -19.73 -5.15 1.69
CA GLY A 337 -20.14 -4.33 2.82
C GLY A 337 -19.90 -2.82 2.61
N SER A 338 -18.99 -2.43 1.72
CA SER A 338 -18.71 -1.03 1.41
C SER A 338 -19.39 -0.60 0.12
N HIS A 339 -19.90 0.62 0.08
CA HIS A 339 -20.70 1.11 -1.04
C HIS A 339 -19.81 1.36 -2.28
N PRO A 340 -20.00 0.63 -3.40
CA PRO A 340 -19.02 0.60 -4.49
C PRO A 340 -18.83 1.94 -5.21
N TYR A 341 -19.87 2.77 -5.23
CA TYR A 341 -19.89 4.07 -5.92
C TYR A 341 -19.85 5.29 -4.98
N ALA A 342 -19.60 5.09 -3.68
CA ALA A 342 -19.57 6.20 -2.72
C ALA A 342 -18.59 7.32 -3.09
N PRO A 343 -17.38 7.05 -3.65
CA PRO A 343 -16.46 8.11 -4.06
C PRO A 343 -17.08 9.16 -5.00
N LEU A 344 -18.02 8.78 -5.88
CA LEU A 344 -18.68 9.69 -6.82
C LEU A 344 -19.52 10.77 -6.14
N VAL A 345 -20.04 10.47 -4.94
CA VAL A 345 -20.86 11.39 -4.14
C VAL A 345 -19.99 12.31 -3.30
N VAL A 346 -18.91 11.75 -2.74
CA VAL A 346 -18.15 12.43 -1.69
C VAL A 346 -17.47 13.71 -2.17
N GLY A 347 -17.00 13.78 -3.42
CA GLY A 347 -16.40 15.00 -3.98
C GLY A 347 -17.35 16.19 -3.92
N THR A 348 -18.61 16.01 -4.38
CA THR A 348 -19.62 17.09 -4.40
C THR A 348 -19.97 17.55 -2.97
N LEU A 349 -20.04 16.62 -2.00
CA LEU A 349 -20.26 16.98 -0.61
C LEU A 349 -19.06 17.74 -0.03
N ALA A 350 -17.83 17.33 -0.35
CA ALA A 350 -16.60 17.94 0.14
C ALA A 350 -16.41 19.37 -0.40
N ASP A 351 -16.73 19.60 -1.68
CA ASP A 351 -16.75 20.92 -2.33
C ASP A 351 -17.58 21.93 -1.53
N GLY A 352 -18.83 21.57 -1.22
CA GLY A 352 -19.73 22.43 -0.44
C GLY A 352 -19.25 22.71 0.99
N LEU A 353 -18.30 21.93 1.50
CA LEU A 353 -17.71 22.09 2.84
C LEU A 353 -16.32 22.71 2.81
N SER A 354 -15.83 23.13 1.64
CA SER A 354 -14.46 23.60 1.44
C SER A 354 -13.42 22.62 1.99
N VAL A 355 -13.69 21.32 1.83
CA VAL A 355 -12.75 20.24 2.15
C VAL A 355 -12.12 19.80 0.84
N PHE A 356 -10.81 19.88 0.70
CA PHE A 356 -10.13 19.46 -0.52
C PHE A 356 -10.42 17.98 -0.85
N HIS A 357 -10.46 17.65 -2.14
CA HIS A 357 -10.84 16.32 -2.62
C HIS A 357 -10.36 16.08 -4.05
N THR A 358 -10.39 14.83 -4.49
CA THR A 358 -10.23 14.43 -5.90
C THR A 358 -11.57 14.48 -6.64
N ASN A 359 -11.56 14.42 -7.97
CA ASN A 359 -12.79 14.38 -8.80
C ASN A 359 -12.98 13.00 -9.44
N PRO A 360 -13.45 11.98 -8.69
CA PRO A 360 -13.65 10.65 -9.23
C PRO A 360 -14.73 10.62 -10.30
N LYS A 361 -14.42 9.99 -11.42
CA LYS A 361 -15.36 9.73 -12.52
C LYS A 361 -15.37 8.25 -12.88
N LEU A 362 -16.57 7.73 -13.15
CA LEU A 362 -16.79 6.34 -13.54
C LEU A 362 -16.61 6.17 -15.05
N TYR A 363 -15.82 5.18 -15.45
CA TYR A 363 -15.63 4.80 -16.83
C TYR A 363 -15.65 3.29 -17.00
N TYR A 364 -16.14 2.81 -18.13
CA TYR A 364 -15.76 1.51 -18.65
C TYR A 364 -14.49 1.67 -19.49
N ILE A 365 -13.42 0.95 -19.14
CA ILE A 365 -12.16 1.00 -19.87
C ILE A 365 -12.00 -0.35 -20.57
N PRO A 366 -12.18 -0.46 -21.90
CA PRO A 366 -11.92 -1.70 -22.62
C PRO A 366 -10.41 -1.97 -22.67
N LYS A 367 -10.05 -3.22 -22.90
CA LYS A 367 -8.68 -3.54 -23.36
C LYS A 367 -8.40 -2.79 -24.64
N GLN A 368 -7.23 -2.17 -24.70
CA GLN A 368 -6.88 -1.22 -25.75
C GLN A 368 -5.37 -1.07 -25.89
N THR A 369 -4.92 -0.71 -27.09
CA THR A 369 -3.49 -0.54 -27.39
C THR A 369 -2.79 0.44 -26.45
N ALA A 370 -3.49 1.50 -26.01
CA ALA A 370 -2.94 2.50 -25.09
C ALA A 370 -2.58 1.95 -23.70
N LEU A 371 -3.16 0.84 -23.27
CA LEU A 371 -2.82 0.15 -22.02
C LEU A 371 -1.49 -0.61 -22.10
N GLN A 372 -0.95 -0.89 -23.28
CA GLN A 372 0.33 -1.59 -23.47
C GLN A 372 0.40 -2.92 -22.69
N GLU A 373 1.48 -3.19 -21.95
CA GLU A 373 1.64 -4.38 -21.11
C GLU A 373 0.56 -4.50 -20.02
N PHE A 374 -0.07 -3.40 -19.62
CA PHE A 374 -1.07 -3.40 -18.56
C PHE A 374 -2.39 -4.07 -18.98
N ASN A 375 -2.59 -4.45 -20.25
CA ASN A 375 -3.76 -5.22 -20.70
C ASN A 375 -3.85 -6.64 -20.07
N GLU A 376 -2.76 -7.14 -19.48
CA GLU A 376 -2.76 -8.42 -18.75
C GLU A 376 -3.58 -8.33 -17.45
N THR A 377 -3.60 -7.15 -16.81
CA THR A 377 -4.25 -6.92 -15.50
C THR A 377 -5.43 -5.95 -15.57
N PHE A 378 -5.43 -5.04 -16.55
CA PHE A 378 -6.41 -3.97 -16.70
C PHE A 378 -7.17 -4.06 -18.03
N GLY A 379 -8.35 -3.44 -18.07
CA GLY A 379 -9.24 -3.43 -19.22
C GLY A 379 -10.48 -4.31 -19.02
N ASP A 380 -11.49 -4.06 -19.84
CA ASP A 380 -12.79 -4.72 -19.88
C ASP A 380 -13.56 -4.68 -18.55
N ALA A 381 -13.44 -3.58 -17.80
CA ALA A 381 -14.09 -3.42 -16.50
C ALA A 381 -14.45 -1.96 -16.18
N LEU A 382 -15.19 -1.77 -15.07
CA LEU A 382 -15.48 -0.47 -14.49
C LEU A 382 -14.33 0.05 -13.64
N TYR A 383 -13.96 1.31 -13.88
CA TYR A 383 -12.88 2.01 -13.19
C TYR A 383 -13.35 3.37 -12.70
N ILE A 384 -12.82 3.78 -11.55
CA ILE A 384 -12.81 5.20 -11.15
C ILE A 384 -11.49 5.81 -11.61
N VAL A 385 -11.59 6.89 -12.38
CA VAL A 385 -10.44 7.69 -12.80
C VAL A 385 -10.49 9.05 -12.14
N GLU A 386 -9.41 9.43 -11.47
CA GLU A 386 -9.32 10.68 -10.71
C GLU A 386 -7.90 11.27 -10.73
N GLU A 387 -7.78 12.55 -10.41
CA GLU A 387 -6.48 13.21 -10.31
C GLU A 387 -5.68 12.64 -9.14
N ARG A 388 -4.40 12.36 -9.36
CA ARG A 388 -3.53 11.91 -8.30
C ARG A 388 -3.10 13.10 -7.43
N VAL A 389 -3.42 13.07 -6.14
CA VAL A 389 -2.97 14.09 -5.16
C VAL A 389 -1.45 14.04 -5.01
N SER A 390 -0.75 14.84 -5.81
CA SER A 390 0.71 14.77 -5.98
C SER A 390 1.26 16.07 -6.56
N SER A 391 2.60 16.20 -6.60
CA SER A 391 3.32 17.40 -7.06
C SER A 391 3.18 17.74 -8.55
N GLY A 392 2.40 16.98 -9.33
CA GLY A 392 2.03 17.37 -10.70
C GLY A 392 0.68 18.09 -10.79
N ASN A 393 -0.09 18.07 -9.69
CA ASN A 393 -1.46 18.56 -9.64
C ASN A 393 -1.70 19.61 -8.55
N GLN A 394 -0.66 20.08 -7.86
CA GLN A 394 -0.75 21.06 -6.76
C GLN A 394 -1.45 22.37 -7.15
N LYS A 395 -1.48 22.73 -8.44
CA LYS A 395 -2.17 23.92 -8.96
C LYS A 395 -3.64 23.66 -9.35
N LEU A 396 -4.21 22.52 -8.98
CA LEU A 396 -5.65 22.30 -9.12
C LEU A 396 -6.41 23.02 -8.00
N GLU A 397 -7.54 23.61 -8.37
CA GLU A 397 -8.40 24.37 -7.46
C GLU A 397 -8.95 23.51 -6.31
N ASN A 398 -9.35 22.27 -6.60
CA ASN A 398 -9.82 21.29 -5.61
C ASN A 398 -8.72 20.79 -4.65
N PHE A 399 -7.45 21.13 -4.91
CA PHE A 399 -6.33 20.97 -3.97
C PHE A 399 -5.83 22.30 -3.39
N GLY A 400 -6.60 23.38 -3.61
CA GLY A 400 -6.35 24.71 -3.06
C GLY A 400 -5.28 25.53 -3.75
N ASN A 401 -4.82 25.18 -4.97
CA ASN A 401 -3.74 25.90 -5.66
C ASN A 401 -2.41 25.95 -4.87
N ALA A 402 -2.12 24.90 -4.11
CA ALA A 402 -0.96 24.77 -3.24
C ALA A 402 0.39 25.05 -3.93
N THR A 403 1.38 25.48 -3.14
CA THR A 403 2.77 25.57 -3.58
C THR A 403 3.35 24.16 -3.75
N LYS A 404 3.02 23.26 -2.82
CA LYS A 404 3.48 21.88 -2.77
C LYS A 404 2.42 20.98 -2.15
N ILE A 405 2.48 19.69 -2.47
CA ILE A 405 1.72 18.65 -1.78
C ILE A 405 2.72 17.68 -1.15
N ILE A 406 2.59 17.42 0.15
CA ILE A 406 3.50 16.56 0.92
C ILE A 406 2.79 15.38 1.60
N SER A 407 3.58 14.39 2.03
CA SER A 407 3.11 13.26 2.83
C SER A 407 2.91 13.64 4.30
N THR A 408 2.19 12.83 5.06
CA THR A 408 2.03 12.98 6.52
C THR A 408 3.36 12.87 7.25
N ASN A 409 4.26 12.00 6.79
CA ASN A 409 5.62 11.90 7.34
C ASN A 409 6.42 13.19 7.12
N ASP A 410 6.32 13.81 5.94
CA ASP A 410 6.99 15.09 5.68
C ASP A 410 6.35 16.24 6.48
N LEU A 411 5.03 16.20 6.69
CA LEU A 411 4.35 17.16 7.56
C LEU A 411 4.95 17.11 8.97
N PHE A 412 5.03 15.94 9.60
CA PHE A 412 5.60 15.80 10.93
C PHE A 412 7.07 16.22 10.99
N LYS A 413 7.87 15.88 9.97
CA LYS A 413 9.26 16.36 9.86
C LYS A 413 9.32 17.89 9.83
N ASN A 414 8.39 18.54 9.15
CA ASN A 414 8.37 20.00 9.04
C ASN A 414 7.85 20.66 10.33
N LEU A 415 6.74 20.19 10.90
CA LEU A 415 6.17 20.72 12.14
C LEU A 415 7.15 20.66 13.34
N ARG A 416 8.07 19.69 13.37
CA ARG A 416 9.08 19.53 14.43
C ARG A 416 10.32 20.43 14.26
N LYS A 417 10.54 21.03 13.09
CA LYS A 417 11.77 21.80 12.82
C LYS A 417 11.82 23.11 13.58
N ASN A 418 10.78 23.93 13.46
CA ASN A 418 10.66 25.24 14.10
C ASN A 418 9.26 25.84 13.83
N SER A 419 9.00 27.02 14.38
CA SER A 419 7.74 27.77 14.28
C SER A 419 7.41 28.32 12.89
N LYS A 420 8.24 28.06 11.86
CA LYS A 420 7.92 28.41 10.47
C LYS A 420 6.72 27.62 9.95
N TYR A 421 6.55 26.40 10.45
CA TYR A 421 5.59 25.43 9.95
C TYR A 421 4.38 25.31 10.90
N SER A 422 3.18 25.43 10.35
CA SER A 422 1.93 25.25 11.09
C SER A 422 0.95 24.37 10.33
N LEU A 423 0.01 23.78 11.07
CA LEU A 423 -1.14 23.09 10.52
C LEU A 423 -2.39 23.96 10.72
N ASP A 424 -3.24 24.02 9.69
CA ASP A 424 -4.61 24.51 9.79
C ASP A 424 -5.48 23.45 10.49
N GLU A 425 -5.46 23.47 11.83
CA GLU A 425 -6.22 22.51 12.63
C GLU A 425 -7.74 22.63 12.40
N ALA A 426 -8.26 23.84 12.10
CA ALA A 426 -9.68 24.04 11.82
C ALA A 426 -10.10 23.33 10.52
N ALA A 427 -9.30 23.44 9.46
CA ALA A 427 -9.54 22.69 8.22
C ALA A 427 -9.44 21.17 8.43
N TYR A 428 -8.51 20.72 9.28
CA TYR A 428 -8.38 19.31 9.64
C TYR A 428 -9.58 18.79 10.43
N ILE A 429 -10.00 19.50 11.48
CA ILE A 429 -11.21 19.17 12.26
C ILE A 429 -12.44 19.09 11.36
N ARG A 430 -12.60 20.04 10.43
CA ARG A 430 -13.73 20.02 9.47
C ARG A 430 -13.72 18.76 8.61
N ALA A 431 -12.56 18.38 8.07
CA ALA A 431 -12.42 17.15 7.29
C ALA A 431 -12.75 15.90 8.13
N ARG A 432 -12.30 15.84 9.39
CA ARG A 432 -12.60 14.72 10.31
C ARG A 432 -14.08 14.64 10.69
N LEU A 433 -14.73 15.77 10.97
CA LEU A 433 -16.17 15.84 11.21
C LEU A 433 -16.96 15.38 9.98
N PHE A 434 -16.51 15.77 8.78
CA PHE A 434 -17.10 15.30 7.54
C PHE A 434 -16.95 13.78 7.34
N ASP A 435 -15.79 13.21 7.67
CA ASP A 435 -15.58 11.76 7.60
C ASP A 435 -16.52 11.00 8.58
N MET A 436 -16.74 11.52 9.79
CA MET A 436 -17.73 10.98 10.73
C MET A 436 -19.17 11.08 10.19
N LEU A 437 -19.50 12.15 9.47
CA LEU A 437 -20.82 12.30 8.83
C LEU A 437 -21.07 11.25 7.76
N ILE A 438 -20.11 10.99 6.88
CA ILE A 438 -20.26 10.00 5.81
C ILE A 438 -19.96 8.56 6.28
N GLY A 439 -19.53 8.39 7.53
CA GLY A 439 -19.27 7.09 8.13
C GLY A 439 -17.98 6.43 7.65
N ASP A 440 -17.00 7.23 7.26
CA ASP A 440 -15.73 6.73 6.78
C ASP A 440 -14.69 6.65 7.91
N TRP A 441 -14.42 5.42 8.35
CA TRP A 441 -13.63 5.09 9.53
C TRP A 441 -12.14 4.83 9.23
N ASP A 442 -11.76 4.64 7.96
CA ASP A 442 -10.40 4.24 7.54
C ASP A 442 -9.58 5.49 7.19
N ARG A 443 -8.85 6.03 8.16
CA ARG A 443 -8.26 7.38 8.13
C ARG A 443 -6.82 7.44 8.66
N HIS A 444 -6.03 6.44 8.28
CA HIS A 444 -4.60 6.36 8.59
C HIS A 444 -3.80 7.44 7.86
N GLU A 445 -2.54 7.59 8.24
CA GLU A 445 -1.60 8.59 7.73
C GLU A 445 -1.51 8.67 6.20
N ASP A 446 -1.75 7.56 5.51
CA ASP A 446 -1.68 7.49 4.06
C ASP A 446 -2.94 8.00 3.36
N GLN A 447 -4.07 8.08 4.07
CA GLN A 447 -5.30 8.67 3.59
C GLN A 447 -5.26 10.21 3.53
N TRP A 448 -4.13 10.79 3.92
CA TRP A 448 -3.90 12.23 3.89
C TRP A 448 -2.72 12.59 2.98
N ARG A 449 -2.90 13.70 2.28
CA ARG A 449 -1.80 14.53 1.79
C ARG A 449 -2.01 15.94 2.30
N TRP A 450 -0.98 16.78 2.23
CA TRP A 450 -1.01 18.10 2.84
C TRP A 450 -0.61 19.16 1.83
N ALA A 451 -1.53 20.06 1.55
CA ALA A 451 -1.33 21.24 0.71
C ALA A 451 -0.53 22.28 1.47
N GLU A 452 0.60 22.71 0.91
CA GLU A 452 1.48 23.74 1.46
C GLU A 452 1.09 25.13 0.92
N PHE A 453 0.92 26.08 1.84
CA PHE A 453 0.67 27.48 1.56
C PHE A 453 1.74 28.33 2.25
N GLU A 454 2.41 29.18 1.48
CA GLU A 454 3.40 30.12 2.01
C GLU A 454 2.82 31.53 2.01
N ASP A 455 2.90 32.21 3.14
CA ASP A 455 2.50 33.62 3.24
C ASP A 455 3.62 34.57 2.81
N ASN A 456 3.31 35.87 2.73
CA ASN A 456 4.29 36.90 2.32
C ASN A 456 5.48 37.05 3.27
N LYS A 457 5.41 36.49 4.48
CA LYS A 457 6.49 36.50 5.49
C LYS A 457 7.30 35.20 5.48
N GLY A 458 6.96 34.26 4.59
CA GLY A 458 7.60 32.96 4.50
C GLY A 458 7.08 31.94 5.52
N GLN A 459 5.98 32.20 6.23
CA GLN A 459 5.35 31.19 7.10
C GLN A 459 4.62 30.16 6.25
N ILE A 460 4.79 28.90 6.60
CA ILE A 460 4.23 27.77 5.86
C ILE A 460 3.09 27.16 6.66
N ASN A 461 1.89 27.24 6.10
CA ASN A 461 0.69 26.62 6.64
C ASN A 461 0.25 25.43 5.79
N TYR A 462 -0.05 24.31 6.45
CA TYR A 462 -0.52 23.10 5.78
C TYR A 462 -2.03 22.94 5.93
N LYS A 463 -2.71 22.54 4.85
CA LYS A 463 -4.11 22.14 4.87
C LYS A 463 -4.27 20.69 4.41
N PRO A 464 -5.23 19.94 4.96
CA PRO A 464 -5.43 18.55 4.60
C PRO A 464 -6.03 18.40 3.19
N ILE A 465 -5.56 17.39 2.47
CA ILE A 465 -6.20 16.81 1.31
C ILE A 465 -6.50 15.33 1.63
N PRO A 466 -7.70 15.02 2.11
CA PRO A 466 -8.19 13.65 2.24
C PRO A 466 -8.16 12.90 0.91
N ARG A 467 -7.94 11.59 0.96
CA ARG A 467 -7.92 10.68 -0.19
C ARG A 467 -8.68 9.40 0.15
N ASP A 468 -9.01 8.65 -0.91
CA ASP A 468 -9.48 7.25 -0.85
C ASP A 468 -10.54 6.99 0.24
N ARG A 469 -11.74 7.50 -0.06
CA ARG A 469 -12.91 7.45 0.82
C ARG A 469 -13.84 6.28 0.50
N ASP A 470 -13.27 5.10 0.35
CA ASP A 470 -13.99 3.92 -0.12
C ASP A 470 -14.83 3.20 0.96
N GLN A 471 -14.67 3.61 2.23
CA GLN A 471 -15.50 3.12 3.35
C GLN A 471 -16.69 4.04 3.67
N ALA A 472 -16.87 5.15 2.96
CA ALA A 472 -18.05 5.99 3.12
C ALA A 472 -19.35 5.18 2.91
N PHE A 473 -20.31 5.37 3.81
CA PHE A 473 -21.59 4.66 3.85
C PHE A 473 -21.50 3.13 4.03
N SER A 474 -20.39 2.62 4.58
CA SER A 474 -20.20 1.18 4.78
C SER A 474 -21.24 0.55 5.74
N ILE A 475 -21.77 -0.62 5.37
CA ILE A 475 -22.71 -1.41 6.18
C ILE A 475 -22.08 -2.72 6.66
N MET A 476 -20.79 -2.69 7.02
CA MET A 476 -19.99 -3.88 7.29
C MET A 476 -20.55 -4.86 8.34
N ALA A 477 -21.37 -4.40 9.29
CA ALA A 477 -21.91 -5.21 10.39
C ALA A 477 -23.44 -5.41 10.31
N ASP A 478 -24.01 -5.49 9.12
CA ASP A 478 -25.45 -5.68 8.88
C ASP A 478 -25.92 -7.15 9.02
N GLY A 479 -25.00 -8.10 9.12
CA GLY A 479 -25.28 -9.52 9.40
C GLY A 479 -25.03 -9.95 10.84
N ALA A 480 -25.60 -11.09 11.25
CA ALA A 480 -25.46 -11.60 12.61
C ALA A 480 -23.99 -11.84 13.05
N ILE A 481 -23.13 -12.33 12.15
CA ILE A 481 -21.73 -12.67 12.50
C ILE A 481 -20.93 -11.40 12.80
N LEU A 482 -20.86 -10.44 11.87
CA LEU A 482 -20.11 -9.20 12.08
C LEU A 482 -20.82 -8.24 13.03
N GLY A 483 -22.15 -8.24 13.08
CA GLY A 483 -22.94 -7.51 14.08
C GLY A 483 -22.64 -7.93 15.52
N THR A 484 -22.59 -9.23 15.77
CA THR A 484 -22.25 -9.79 17.08
C THR A 484 -20.75 -9.60 17.38
N SER A 485 -19.87 -9.94 16.43
CA SER A 485 -18.42 -9.85 16.61
C SER A 485 -17.96 -8.42 16.89
N SER A 486 -18.48 -7.44 16.14
CA SER A 486 -18.20 -6.02 16.38
C SER A 486 -18.76 -5.51 17.71
N SER A 487 -19.68 -6.22 18.37
CA SER A 487 -20.19 -5.85 19.69
C SER A 487 -19.33 -6.44 20.81
N LEU A 488 -18.92 -7.70 20.64
CA LEU A 488 -18.11 -8.45 21.61
C LEU A 488 -16.64 -8.02 21.60
N PHE A 489 -16.04 -7.82 20.43
CA PHE A 489 -14.61 -7.57 20.29
C PHE A 489 -14.32 -6.09 20.03
N PRO A 490 -13.66 -5.37 20.95
CA PRO A 490 -13.39 -3.94 20.79
C PRO A 490 -12.63 -3.57 19.52
N THR A 491 -11.71 -4.43 19.08
CA THR A 491 -10.91 -4.24 17.86
C THR A 491 -11.73 -4.29 16.57
N LEU A 492 -12.99 -4.75 16.61
CA LEU A 492 -13.89 -4.80 15.45
C LEU A 492 -15.03 -3.78 15.54
N ARG A 493 -15.05 -2.94 16.58
CA ARG A 493 -16.14 -1.96 16.81
C ARG A 493 -16.19 -0.83 15.79
N PHE A 494 -15.13 -0.62 15.01
CA PHE A 494 -15.15 0.38 13.92
C PHE A 494 -15.96 -0.10 12.71
N LEU A 495 -16.13 -1.43 12.51
CA LEU A 495 -16.87 -2.02 11.38
C LEU A 495 -18.40 -1.91 11.48
N LYS A 496 -18.92 -0.98 12.30
CA LYS A 496 -20.36 -0.82 12.50
C LYS A 496 -21.03 -0.31 11.22
N SER A 497 -22.26 -0.74 10.99
CA SER A 497 -23.02 -0.29 9.83
C SER A 497 -23.37 1.19 9.92
N TYR A 498 -23.35 1.86 8.77
CA TYR A 498 -23.75 3.25 8.63
C TYR A 498 -25.23 3.44 8.99
N ASP A 499 -25.49 4.45 9.82
CA ASP A 499 -26.81 4.73 10.40
C ASP A 499 -26.95 6.24 10.66
N ALA A 500 -28.17 6.73 10.82
CA ALA A 500 -28.46 8.12 11.18
C ALA A 500 -27.77 8.56 12.48
N GLU A 501 -27.51 7.63 13.38
CA GLU A 501 -26.83 7.89 14.65
C GLU A 501 -25.44 7.23 14.69
N LEU A 502 -24.43 8.03 15.05
CA LEU A 502 -23.10 7.51 15.35
C LEU A 502 -22.99 7.21 16.85
N LYS A 503 -23.45 6.03 17.27
CA LYS A 503 -23.57 5.63 18.69
C LYS A 503 -22.28 5.72 19.50
N SER A 504 -21.11 5.55 18.86
CA SER A 504 -19.84 5.63 19.58
C SER A 504 -18.74 6.26 18.73
N PRO A 505 -18.56 7.59 18.82
CA PRO A 505 -17.45 8.28 18.18
C PRO A 505 -16.08 7.74 18.62
N LYS A 506 -15.97 7.23 19.85
CA LYS A 506 -14.74 6.59 20.37
C LYS A 506 -14.30 5.40 19.53
N TRP A 507 -15.21 4.46 19.27
CA TRP A 507 -14.84 3.23 18.55
C TRP A 507 -14.81 3.40 17.05
N PHE A 508 -15.64 4.29 16.51
CA PHE A 508 -15.57 4.68 15.11
C PHE A 508 -14.20 5.28 14.76
N ASN A 509 -13.69 6.16 15.61
CA ASN A 509 -12.41 6.82 15.39
C ASN A 509 -11.20 6.05 15.96
N LEU A 510 -11.30 4.72 16.16
CA LEU A 510 -10.18 3.94 16.74
C LEU A 510 -8.90 4.05 15.89
N GLU A 511 -9.05 3.96 14.57
CA GLU A 511 -7.95 4.04 13.62
C GLU A 511 -7.38 5.47 13.45
N PRO A 512 -8.21 6.53 13.29
CA PRO A 512 -7.70 7.90 13.13
C PRO A 512 -7.18 8.53 14.42
N PHE A 513 -7.58 8.01 15.59
CA PHE A 513 -7.29 8.63 16.89
C PHE A 513 -5.81 9.00 17.12
N PRO A 514 -4.81 8.15 16.82
CA PRO A 514 -3.41 8.50 17.03
C PRO A 514 -2.96 9.71 16.20
N LEU A 515 -3.41 9.82 14.95
CA LEU A 515 -3.09 10.94 14.08
C LEU A 515 -3.83 12.21 14.52
N ASP A 516 -5.11 12.08 14.84
CA ASP A 516 -5.94 13.19 15.33
C ASP A 516 -5.35 13.79 16.61
N LYS A 517 -4.92 12.94 17.55
CA LYS A 517 -4.26 13.38 18.79
C LYS A 517 -2.91 14.05 18.56
N ALA A 518 -2.16 13.59 17.56
CA ALA A 518 -0.84 14.15 17.23
C ALA A 518 -0.91 15.51 16.51
N LEU A 519 -2.00 15.78 15.79
CA LEU A 519 -2.17 16.96 14.96
C LEU A 519 -3.05 18.05 15.59
N ILE A 520 -4.10 17.67 16.33
CA ILE A 520 -5.03 18.61 16.96
C ILE A 520 -4.53 18.92 18.36
N THR A 521 -3.70 19.96 18.47
CA THR A 521 -2.98 20.28 19.71
C THR A 521 -3.33 21.63 20.30
N LYS A 522 -3.91 22.53 19.50
CA LYS A 522 -4.16 23.93 19.88
C LYS A 522 -5.65 24.30 19.87
N SER A 523 -6.47 23.55 19.14
CA SER A 523 -7.89 23.87 18.94
C SER A 523 -8.73 23.54 20.16
N ASP A 524 -9.45 24.53 20.66
CA ASP A 524 -10.42 24.38 21.76
C ASP A 524 -11.84 24.10 21.26
N LYS A 525 -12.80 24.00 22.17
CA LYS A 525 -14.20 23.69 21.84
C LYS A 525 -14.81 24.70 20.86
N SER A 526 -14.43 25.98 20.94
CA SER A 526 -14.99 27.01 20.07
C SER A 526 -14.65 26.76 18.60
N VAL A 527 -13.44 26.25 18.32
CA VAL A 527 -13.02 25.88 16.96
C VAL A 527 -13.85 24.72 16.42
N TRP A 528 -14.09 23.70 17.26
CA TRP A 528 -14.91 22.54 16.91
C TRP A 528 -16.37 22.95 16.65
N ASP A 529 -16.97 23.71 17.55
CA ASP A 529 -18.34 24.21 17.44
C ASP A 529 -18.52 25.07 16.18
N ALA A 530 -17.53 25.89 15.84
CA ALA A 530 -17.52 26.66 14.60
C ALA A 530 -17.48 25.75 13.36
N GLN A 531 -16.71 24.65 13.37
CA GLN A 531 -16.70 23.72 12.24
C GLN A 531 -18.00 22.92 12.14
N VAL A 532 -18.63 22.54 13.27
CA VAL A 532 -19.96 21.92 13.28
C VAL A 532 -20.99 22.85 12.64
N ALA A 533 -21.07 24.11 13.11
CA ALA A 533 -22.00 25.10 12.59
C ALA A 533 -21.76 25.36 11.10
N TYR A 534 -20.50 25.46 10.68
CA TYR A 534 -20.14 25.60 9.28
C TYR A 534 -20.70 24.43 8.45
N ILE A 535 -20.46 23.19 8.89
CA ILE A 535 -20.94 22.01 8.17
C ILE A 535 -22.47 21.96 8.12
N GLN A 536 -23.15 22.21 9.24
CA GLN A 536 -24.62 22.18 9.29
C GLN A 536 -25.27 23.22 8.37
N ASN A 537 -24.64 24.39 8.22
CA ASN A 537 -25.14 25.47 7.37
C ASN A 537 -24.85 25.26 5.88
N HIS A 538 -23.74 24.62 5.52
CA HIS A 538 -23.31 24.49 4.12
C HIS A 538 -23.63 23.13 3.50
N LEU A 539 -23.77 22.07 4.31
CA LEU A 539 -24.25 20.77 3.85
C LEU A 539 -25.76 20.82 3.66
N THR A 540 -26.28 21.56 2.69
CA THR A 540 -27.74 21.73 2.52
C THR A 540 -28.42 20.46 2.00
N ASN A 541 -29.76 20.40 2.07
CA ASN A 541 -30.50 19.26 1.52
C ASN A 541 -30.31 19.17 0.00
N GLU A 542 -30.28 20.31 -0.68
CA GLU A 542 -30.08 20.43 -2.13
C GLU A 542 -28.68 19.92 -2.52
N LEU A 543 -27.66 20.26 -1.72
CA LEU A 543 -26.31 19.73 -1.92
C LEU A 543 -26.26 18.20 -1.76
N ILE A 544 -26.95 17.66 -0.75
CA ILE A 544 -27.06 16.20 -0.55
C ILE A 544 -27.73 15.56 -1.77
N GLU A 545 -28.88 16.06 -2.24
CA GLU A 545 -29.53 15.51 -3.43
C GLU A 545 -28.62 15.61 -4.67
N ALA A 546 -27.98 16.76 -4.89
CA ALA A 546 -27.09 16.97 -6.03
C ALA A 546 -25.88 16.02 -6.02
N ALA A 547 -25.34 15.72 -4.83
CA ALA A 547 -24.23 14.79 -4.68
C ALA A 547 -24.65 13.35 -4.99
N PHE A 548 -25.80 12.89 -4.47
CA PHE A 548 -26.27 11.53 -4.73
C PHE A 548 -26.73 11.33 -6.19
N ASN A 549 -27.14 12.40 -6.88
CA ASN A 549 -27.41 12.37 -8.33
C ASN A 549 -26.15 12.15 -9.19
N LYS A 550 -24.95 12.10 -8.61
CA LYS A 550 -23.71 11.69 -9.29
C LYS A 550 -23.54 10.18 -9.38
N MET A 551 -24.33 9.41 -8.62
CA MET A 551 -24.33 7.96 -8.76
C MET A 551 -24.94 7.53 -10.11
N PRO A 552 -24.62 6.32 -10.60
CA PRO A 552 -25.33 5.74 -11.73
C PRO A 552 -26.85 5.76 -11.53
N LYS A 553 -27.59 6.13 -12.57
CA LYS A 553 -29.07 6.26 -12.54
C LYS A 553 -29.75 4.95 -12.15
N GLU A 554 -29.14 3.82 -12.50
CA GLU A 554 -29.60 2.46 -12.22
C GLU A 554 -29.63 2.13 -10.74
N LEU A 555 -28.88 2.89 -9.91
CA LEU A 555 -28.76 2.68 -8.47
C LEU A 555 -29.64 3.62 -7.65
N ILE A 556 -30.34 4.57 -8.28
CA ILE A 556 -31.20 5.52 -7.57
C ILE A 556 -32.48 4.79 -7.12
N ASP A 557 -32.41 4.21 -5.93
CA ASP A 557 -33.47 3.42 -5.33
C ASP A 557 -33.73 3.80 -3.86
N LYS A 558 -34.52 2.98 -3.16
CA LYS A 558 -34.86 3.18 -1.75
C LYS A 558 -33.64 3.15 -0.81
N THR A 559 -32.58 2.44 -1.17
CA THR A 559 -31.35 2.40 -0.38
C THR A 559 -30.64 3.75 -0.45
N ILE A 560 -30.62 4.39 -1.63
CA ILE A 560 -30.12 5.76 -1.76
C ILE A 560 -30.97 6.76 -0.99
N ASP A 561 -32.30 6.64 -1.04
CA ASP A 561 -33.18 7.50 -0.24
C ASP A 561 -32.94 7.35 1.27
N ASP A 562 -32.74 6.11 1.75
CA ASP A 562 -32.37 5.84 3.14
C ASP A 562 -31.00 6.43 3.50
N LEU A 563 -29.97 6.31 2.64
CA LEU A 563 -28.66 6.92 2.87
C LEU A 563 -28.74 8.45 2.97
N LYS A 564 -29.51 9.10 2.08
CA LYS A 564 -29.76 10.54 2.13
C LYS A 564 -30.45 10.94 3.43
N LEU A 565 -31.46 10.19 3.86
CA LEU A 565 -32.16 10.43 5.13
C LEU A 565 -31.22 10.28 6.33
N LYS A 566 -30.43 9.21 6.37
CA LYS A 566 -29.43 8.97 7.41
C LYS A 566 -28.39 10.08 7.48
N LEU A 567 -27.87 10.55 6.34
CA LEU A 567 -26.92 11.67 6.30
C LEU A 567 -27.55 12.97 6.83
N LYS A 568 -28.79 13.28 6.42
CA LYS A 568 -29.53 14.47 6.91
C LYS A 568 -29.74 14.41 8.43
N ASN A 569 -30.12 13.25 8.97
CA ASN A 569 -30.31 13.05 10.40
C ASN A 569 -28.98 13.10 11.18
N ARG A 570 -27.91 12.51 10.63
CA ARG A 570 -26.58 12.55 11.26
C ARG A 570 -26.00 13.96 11.28
N ARG A 571 -26.23 14.76 10.23
CA ARG A 571 -25.90 16.20 10.18
C ARG A 571 -26.55 16.97 11.35
N GLN A 572 -27.80 16.67 11.70
CA GLN A 572 -28.47 17.31 12.85
C GLN A 572 -27.81 16.95 14.19
N LYS A 573 -27.31 15.72 14.34
CA LYS A 573 -26.63 15.23 15.55
C LYS A 573 -25.12 15.53 15.59
N LEU A 574 -24.58 16.29 14.62
CA LEU A 574 -23.14 16.48 14.48
C LEU A 574 -22.49 17.14 15.71
N GLN A 575 -23.19 18.05 16.39
CA GLN A 575 -22.68 18.69 17.60
C GLN A 575 -22.41 17.67 18.72
N GLU A 576 -23.32 16.72 18.93
CA GLU A 576 -23.17 15.66 19.94
C GLU A 576 -21.98 14.75 19.62
N ILE A 577 -21.82 14.39 18.34
CA ILE A 577 -20.70 13.59 17.84
C ILE A 577 -19.38 14.33 18.10
N SER A 578 -19.33 15.60 17.73
CA SER A 578 -18.19 16.49 17.90
C SER A 578 -17.78 16.60 19.37
N ASP A 579 -18.73 16.95 20.25
CA ASP A 579 -18.48 17.14 21.68
C ASP A 579 -17.96 15.85 22.33
N THR A 580 -18.54 14.71 21.98
CA THR A 580 -18.12 13.40 22.49
C THR A 580 -16.70 13.06 22.06
N TYR A 581 -16.36 13.28 20.79
CA TYR A 581 -15.05 12.96 20.26
C TYR A 581 -13.96 13.93 20.74
N GLN A 582 -14.27 15.23 20.77
CA GLN A 582 -13.37 16.25 21.29
C GLN A 582 -13.03 15.99 22.76
N LYS A 583 -14.03 15.66 23.59
CA LYS A 583 -13.80 15.28 24.99
C LYS A 583 -12.88 14.06 25.10
N LEU A 584 -13.00 13.09 24.19
CA LEU A 584 -12.09 11.94 24.15
C LEU A 584 -10.65 12.35 23.86
N LEU A 585 -10.42 13.21 22.86
CA LEU A 585 -9.10 13.73 22.50
C LEU A 585 -8.47 14.58 23.61
N ASN A 586 -9.26 15.22 24.46
CA ASN A 586 -8.76 16.00 25.59
C ASN A 586 -8.44 15.17 26.83
N ASN A 587 -9.07 13.99 26.99
CA ASN A 587 -8.91 13.15 28.18
C ASN A 587 -7.68 12.22 28.16
N TYR A 588 -7.21 11.88 26.96
CA TYR A 588 -6.00 11.10 26.69
C TYR A 588 -5.15 11.90 25.75
#